data_AF-A0A445CK40-F1
#
_entry.id   AF-A0A445CK40-F1
#
_cell.length_a   1.000
_cell.length_b   1.000
_cell.length_c   1.000
_cell.angle_alpha   90.00
_cell.angle_beta   90.00
_cell.angle_gamma   90.00
#
_symmetry.space_group_name_H-M   'P 1'
#
loop_
_entity.id
_entity.type
_entity.pdbx_description
1 polymer ?
#
loop_
_entity_poly.entity_id
_entity_poly.type
_entity_poly.pdbx_seq_one_letter_code
_entity_poly.pdbx_strand_id
1 'polypeptide(L)' 'MHVVLACANKANSELSSHQKKIFKVDDHIGVAIAGLTADGRVLSRYMRNECINYSYTYESPLPVGRLVVQLADKAQII' A
#
# COMPACT_ATOMS: atom_id res chain seq x y z
N MET A 1 13.40 -15.56 2.76
CA MET A 1 13.81 -14.13 2.84
C MET A 1 12.66 -13.38 3.49
N HIS A 2 12.92 -12.55 4.50
CA HIS A 2 11.87 -11.83 5.22
C HIS A 2 12.06 -10.33 5.06
N VAL A 3 10.94 -9.60 4.98
CA VAL A 3 10.91 -8.14 4.98
C VAL A 3 10.01 -7.69 6.12
N VAL A 4 10.45 -6.69 6.89
CA VAL A 4 9.71 -6.14 8.03
C VAL A 4 9.47 -4.66 7.80
N LEU A 5 8.21 -4.23 7.98
CA LEU A 5 7.82 -2.82 7.97
C LEU A 5 7.49 -2.38 9.39
N ALA A 6 8.05 -1.24 9.82
CA ALA A 6 7.77 -0.64 11.11
C ALA A 6 7.41 0.84 10.94
N CYS A 7 6.38 1.30 11.67
CA CYS A 7 5.90 2.68 11.63
C CYS A 7 5.68 3.20 13.05
N ALA A 8 6.12 4.44 13.31
CA ALA A 8 5.73 5.14 14.53
C ALA A 8 4.33 5.76 14.34
N ASN A 9 3.35 5.30 15.11
CA ASN A 9 2.02 5.91 15.14
C ASN A 9 1.98 6.93 16.28
N LYS A 10 1.77 8.20 15.97
CA LYS A 10 1.48 9.21 16.99
C LYS A 10 -0.04 9.33 17.15
N ALA A 11 -0.52 9.28 18.38
CA ALA A 11 -1.88 9.70 18.70
C ALA A 11 -1.94 11.24 18.74
N ASN A 12 -3.03 11.82 18.27
CA ASN A 12 -3.22 13.27 18.32
C ASN A 12 -3.63 13.75 19.73
N SER A 13 -4.14 12.84 20.56
CA SER A 13 -4.47 13.05 21.97
C SER A 13 -4.55 11.70 22.68
N GLU A 14 -4.55 11.70 24.01
CA GLU A 14 -4.68 10.50 24.85
C GLU A 14 -5.95 9.67 24.57
N LEU A 15 -7.01 10.33 24.08
CA LEU A 15 -8.29 9.69 23.75
C LEU A 15 -8.39 9.29 22.27
N SER A 16 -7.38 9.60 21.45
CA SER A 16 -7.40 9.37 20.01
C SER A 16 -6.80 8.01 19.65
N SER A 17 -7.49 7.29 18.76
CA SER A 17 -6.93 6.09 18.16
C SER A 17 -5.73 6.42 17.27
N HIS A 18 -4.74 5.53 17.27
CA HIS A 18 -3.59 5.64 16.39
C HIS A 18 -3.99 5.57 14.91
N GLN A 19 -3.46 6.48 14.10
CA GLN A 19 -3.64 6.42 12.65
C GLN A 19 -2.89 5.20 12.09
N LYS A 20 -3.62 4.32 11.41
CA LYS A 20 -3.04 3.13 10.77
C LYS A 20 -2.11 3.54 9.64
N LYS A 21 -0.84 3.10 9.70
CA LYS A 21 0.18 3.39 8.69
C LYS A 21 0.60 2.18 7.84
N ILE A 22 0.38 0.96 8.31
CA ILE A 22 0.75 -0.27 7.58
C ILE A 22 -0.51 -0.93 7.05
N PHE A 23 -0.48 -1.29 5.77
CA PHE A 23 -1.61 -1.86 5.05
C PHE A 23 -1.15 -3.07 4.23
N LYS A 24 -1.90 -4.18 4.32
CA LYS A 24 -1.76 -5.32 3.41
C LYS A 24 -2.29 -4.91 2.02
N VAL A 25 -1.50 -5.17 0.98
CA VAL A 25 -1.87 -4.98 -0.43
C VAL A 25 -2.20 -6.33 -1.05
N ASP A 26 -1.31 -7.31 -0.88
CA ASP A 26 -1.46 -8.68 -1.35
C ASP A 26 -0.80 -9.63 -0.34
N ASP A 27 -0.88 -10.95 -0.54
CA ASP A 27 -0.25 -11.95 0.32
C ASP A 27 1.28 -11.78 0.40
N HIS A 28 1.91 -11.35 -0.67
CA HIS A 28 3.35 -11.07 -0.77
C HIS A 28 3.72 -9.58 -0.75
N ILE A 29 2.74 -8.68 -0.55
CA ILE A 29 2.96 -7.21 -0.63
C ILE A 29 2.31 -6.47 0.54
N GLY A 30 3.13 -5.72 1.28
CA GLY A 30 2.71 -4.76 2.29
C GLY A 30 3.19 -3.35 1.97
N VAL A 31 2.42 -2.33 2.38
CA VAL A 31 2.78 -0.92 2.23
C VAL A 31 2.72 -0.20 3.57
N ALA A 32 3.71 0.66 3.81
CA ALA A 32 3.74 1.62 4.90
C ALA A 32 3.55 3.03 4.32
N ILE A 33 2.64 3.83 4.90
CA ILE A 33 2.30 5.18 4.44
C ILE A 33 2.81 6.21 5.44
N ALA A 34 3.51 7.21 4.91
CA ALA A 34 3.86 8.45 5.60
C ALA A 34 3.41 9.64 4.73
N GLY A 35 3.00 10.74 5.36
CA GLY A 35 2.44 11.91 4.67
C GLY A 35 0.92 11.96 4.69
N LEU A 36 0.31 12.54 3.65
CA LEU A 36 -1.13 12.73 3.58
C LEU A 36 -1.84 11.38 3.48
N THR A 37 -2.62 11.04 4.51
CA THR A 37 -3.26 9.72 4.60
C THR A 37 -4.35 9.51 3.56
N ALA A 38 -4.95 10.59 3.05
CA ALA A 38 -5.91 10.52 1.96
C ALA A 38 -5.26 9.91 0.70
N ASP A 39 -4.14 10.48 0.25
CA ASP A 39 -3.41 10.03 -0.95
C ASP A 39 -2.90 8.60 -0.77
N GLY A 40 -2.28 8.31 0.38
CA GLY A 40 -1.82 6.97 0.69
C GLY A 40 -2.95 5.93 0.65
N ARG A 41 -4.15 6.29 1.10
CA ARG A 41 -5.32 5.39 1.03
C ARG A 41 -5.80 5.19 -0.40
N VAL A 42 -5.77 6.22 -1.25
CA VAL A 42 -6.09 6.13 -2.68
C VAL A 42 -5.10 5.21 -3.38
N LEU A 43 -3.79 5.44 -3.19
CA LEU A 43 -2.72 4.63 -3.76
C LEU A 43 -2.78 3.18 -3.26
N SER A 44 -3.02 2.96 -1.97
CA SER A 44 -3.16 1.61 -1.40
C SER A 44 -4.37 0.85 -1.98
N ARG A 45 -5.47 1.54 -2.30
CA ARG A 45 -6.62 0.93 -2.98
C ARG A 45 -6.28 0.59 -4.43
N TYR A 46 -5.63 1.50 -5.15
CA TYR A 46 -5.16 1.27 -6.51
C TYR A 46 -4.27 0.01 -6.58
N MET A 47 -3.25 -0.08 -5.73
CA MET A 47 -2.35 -1.24 -5.69
C MET A 47 -3.08 -2.56 -5.44
N ARG A 48 -4.06 -2.58 -4.53
CA ARG A 48 -4.88 -3.79 -4.28
C ARG A 48 -5.64 -4.22 -5.52
N ASN A 49 -6.24 -3.27 -6.23
CA ASN A 49 -7.00 -3.56 -7.43
C ASN A 49 -6.09 -4.12 -8.53
N GLU A 50 -4.89 -3.55 -8.73
CA GLU A 50 -3.93 -4.07 -9.70
C GLU A 50 -3.49 -5.50 -9.36
N CYS A 51 -3.21 -5.79 -8.09
CA CYS A 51 -2.90 -7.14 -7.63
C CYS A 51 -4.03 -8.14 -7.91
N ILE A 52 -5.26 -7.80 -7.55
CA ILE A 52 -6.44 -8.65 -7.78
C ILE A 52 -6.65 -8.88 -9.28
N ASN A 53 -6.59 -7.82 -10.09
CA ASN A 53 -6.79 -7.91 -11.54
C ASN A 53 -5.70 -8.78 -12.19
N TYR A 54 -4.45 -8.61 -11.78
CA TYR A 54 -3.33 -9.40 -12.28
C TYR A 54 -3.47 -10.87 -11.90
N SER A 55 -3.76 -11.16 -10.62
CA SER A 55 -3.97 -12.54 -10.16
C SER A 55 -5.17 -13.19 -10.84
N TYR A 56 -6.23 -12.44 -11.11
CA TYR A 56 -7.40 -12.94 -11.83
C TYR A 56 -7.10 -13.24 -13.31
N THR A 57 -6.31 -12.39 -13.95
CA THR A 57 -6.03 -12.49 -15.40
C THR A 57 -4.94 -13.52 -15.71
N TYR A 58 -3.91 -13.59 -14.87
CA TYR A 58 -2.69 -14.37 -15.14
C TYR A 58 -2.51 -15.55 -14.16
N GLU A 59 -3.45 -15.76 -13.24
CA GLU A 59 -3.39 -16.82 -12.21
C GLU A 59 -2.07 -16.85 -11.43
N SER A 60 -1.46 -15.67 -11.24
CA SER A 60 -0.12 -15.52 -10.68
C SER A 60 -0.01 -14.23 -9.85
N PRO A 61 0.81 -14.20 -8.78
CA PRO A 61 1.03 -12.98 -8.01
C PRO A 61 1.69 -11.87 -8.84
N LEU A 62 1.22 -10.63 -8.71
CA LEU A 62 1.80 -9.48 -9.42
C LEU A 62 3.24 -9.23 -8.95
N PRO A 63 4.26 -9.22 -9.84
CA PRO A 63 5.63 -8.92 -9.43
C PRO A 63 5.76 -7.51 -8.85
N VAL A 64 6.40 -7.39 -7.69
CA VAL A 64 6.54 -6.12 -6.95
C VAL A 64 7.15 -5.01 -7.82
N GLY A 65 8.17 -5.33 -8.61
CA GLY A 65 8.81 -4.35 -9.51
C GLY A 65 7.85 -3.79 -10.56
N ARG A 66 6.95 -4.61 -11.10
CA ARG A 66 5.93 -4.14 -12.06
C ARG A 66 4.91 -3.23 -11.38
N LEU A 67 4.42 -3.62 -10.20
CA LEU A 67 3.49 -2.82 -9.43
C LEU A 67 4.07 -1.43 -9.08
N VAL A 68 5.35 -1.35 -8.72
CA VAL A 68 6.01 -0.09 -8.37
C VAL A 68 6.10 0.87 -9.57
N VAL A 69 6.36 0.35 -10.78
CA VAL A 69 6.37 1.18 -12.00
C VAL A 69 4.96 1.73 -12.28
N GLN A 70 3.94 0.88 -12.26
CA GLN A 70 2.55 1.33 -12.45
C GLN A 70 2.11 2.34 -11.38
N LEU A 71 2.55 2.14 -10.13
CA LEU A 71 2.28 3.06 -9.03
C LEU A 71 2.93 4.43 -9.26
N ALA A 72 4.16 4.46 -9.76
CA ALA A 72 4.88 5.71 -10.07
C ALA A 72 4.14 6.51 -11.17
N ASP A 73 3.72 5.84 -12.23
CA ASP A 73 2.92 6.46 -13.30
C ASP A 73 1.59 6.99 -12.76
N LYS A 74 0.92 6.22 -11.90
CA LYS A 74 -0.33 6.64 -11.26
C LYS A 74 -0.12 7.87 -10.36
N ALA A 75 0.99 7.92 -9.62
CA ALA A 75 1.32 9.01 -8.72
C ALA A 75 1.72 10.31 -9.44
N GLN A 76 2.09 10.30 -10.72
CA GLN A 76 2.33 11.52 -11.49
C GLN A 76 1.05 12.33 -11.76
N ILE A 77 -0.12 11.69 -11.70
CA ILE A 77 -1.42 12.28 -12.06
C ILE A 77 -2.21 12.68 -10.79
N ILE A 78 -1.71 12.34 -9.61
CA ILE A 78 -2.33 12.61 -8.30
C ILE A 78 -1.56 13.74 -7.64
#